data_AF-A0A939XNG8-F1
#
_entry.id   AF-A0A939XNG8-F1
#
_cell.length_a   1.000
_cell.length_b   1.000
_cell.length_c   1.000
_cell.angle_alpha   90.00
_cell.angle_beta   90.00
_cell.angle_gamma   90.00
#
_symmetry.space_group_name_H-M   'P 1'
#
loop_
_entity.id
_entity.type
_entity.pdbx_description
1 polymer ?
#
loop_
_entity_poly.entity_id
_entity_poly.type
_entity_poly.pdbx_seq_one_letter_code
_entity_poly.pdbx_strand_id
1 'polypeptide(L)'
;MKISYIDSSDGKIKIYNSEGYLTKVLDGVEGRFCGHGGDFFVVELDDCYKALTSDGKVLSTFRKHDCRLSSVCDDNIIMCEDGHFVYYDQYGKHRRHIEMCEVMNDSEWKHKWARYGERFITILIVLNAVAAGAMTYLADDSALERALNIFCDVSIVIFIIEILIRIFCGRSVKDFFKGEDAGWNWFDLIVTVVSSLSFFTGVEGIVGARAIRILRELRLLRVVSGSENMKRIFHALIYSLPQISWASLFFVLLYYIYGIIGVEMFGAISENFESLHRTFLTLLQLMTFDDWTAITTTLMEYSPLAWIYIVTFLILAAYILANLIVGIVVDALNEVREQEEIEHSDIEREFSKLEEQLESVKRLLKKSAASDEAKSAKSDDTKC
;
A
#
# COMPACT_ATOMS: atom_id res chain seq x y z
N MET A 1 12.51 -7.79 22.77
CA MET A 1 12.23 -9.21 22.49
C MET A 1 10.72 -9.34 22.57
N LYS A 2 10.02 -9.50 21.45
CA LYS A 2 8.55 -9.36 21.44
C LYS A 2 7.90 -10.40 22.36
N ILE A 3 7.20 -9.92 23.38
CA ILE A 3 6.42 -10.73 24.30
C ILE A 3 5.21 -11.29 23.53
N SER A 4 5.05 -12.61 23.48
CA SER A 4 3.87 -13.22 22.83
C SER A 4 2.79 -13.57 23.85
N TYR A 5 3.17 -14.11 25.00
CA TYR A 5 2.26 -14.70 25.97
C TYR A 5 2.87 -14.66 27.37
N ILE A 6 2.05 -14.35 28.38
CA ILE A 6 2.43 -14.31 29.79
C ILE A 6 1.46 -15.18 30.59
N ASP A 7 2.00 -16.10 31.37
CA ASP A 7 1.25 -16.96 32.31
C ASP A 7 1.49 -16.49 33.75
N SER A 8 0.40 -16.48 34.54
CA SER A 8 0.40 -16.09 35.96
C SER A 8 -0.45 -17.02 36.84
N SER A 9 -0.83 -18.21 36.34
CA SER A 9 -1.73 -19.14 37.05
C SER A 9 -1.22 -19.57 38.43
N ASP A 10 0.09 -19.68 38.59
CA ASP A 10 0.73 -20.23 39.79
C ASP A 10 1.26 -19.11 40.72
N GLY A 11 0.80 -17.87 40.53
CA GLY A 11 1.32 -16.69 41.24
C GLY A 11 2.69 -16.21 40.75
N LYS A 12 3.41 -16.98 39.92
CA LYS A 12 4.66 -16.57 39.27
C LYS A 12 4.42 -16.09 37.85
N ILE A 13 5.11 -15.03 37.44
CA ILE A 13 5.04 -14.50 36.07
C ILE A 13 6.05 -15.22 35.18
N LYS A 14 5.52 -15.93 34.18
CA LYS A 14 6.27 -16.67 33.17
C LYS A 14 6.08 -16.02 31.80
N ILE A 15 7.17 -15.67 31.12
CA ILE A 15 7.17 -15.00 29.81
C ILE A 15 7.54 -16.02 28.73
N TYR A 16 6.72 -16.11 27.68
CA TYR A 16 6.94 -17.00 26.53
C TYR A 16 7.21 -16.22 25.25
N ASN A 17 8.03 -16.78 24.36
CA ASN A 17 8.30 -16.22 23.04
C ASN A 17 7.18 -16.58 22.03
N SER A 18 7.26 -16.06 20.80
CA SER A 18 6.29 -16.32 19.71
C SER A 18 6.16 -17.79 19.30
N GLU A 19 7.12 -18.63 19.67
CA GLU A 19 7.15 -20.07 19.39
C GLU A 19 6.63 -20.92 20.57
N GLY A 20 6.20 -20.27 21.67
CA GLY A 20 5.64 -20.94 22.84
C GLY A 20 6.67 -21.48 23.84
N TYR A 21 7.96 -21.16 23.67
CA TYR A 21 8.99 -21.55 24.63
C TYR A 21 9.05 -20.58 25.80
N LEU A 22 9.23 -21.13 27.01
CA LEU A 22 9.43 -20.35 28.22
C LEU A 22 10.77 -19.62 28.14
N THR A 23 10.72 -18.31 28.02
CA THR A 23 11.91 -17.46 27.90
C THR A 23 12.46 -17.07 29.26
N LYS A 24 11.56 -16.74 30.21
CA LYS A 24 11.96 -16.19 31.51
C LYS A 24 10.90 -16.44 32.58
N VAL A 25 11.34 -16.72 33.80
CA VAL A 25 10.51 -16.71 35.02
C VAL A 25 10.98 -15.55 35.89
N LEU A 26 10.06 -14.67 36.27
CA LEU A 26 10.38 -13.57 37.15
C LEU A 26 10.13 -13.99 38.61
N ASP A 27 11.19 -14.41 39.29
CA ASP A 27 11.14 -14.73 40.71
C ASP A 27 10.95 -13.44 41.55
N GLY A 28 9.97 -13.45 42.45
CA GLY A 28 9.68 -12.33 43.37
C GLY A 28 8.65 -11.30 42.88
N VAL A 29 8.02 -11.51 41.73
CA VAL A 29 6.87 -10.71 41.28
C VAL A 29 5.62 -11.59 41.29
N GLU A 30 4.87 -11.54 42.39
CA GLU A 30 3.59 -12.23 42.53
C GLU A 30 2.43 -11.27 42.26
N GLY A 31 1.66 -11.50 41.20
CA GLY A 31 0.54 -10.62 40.82
C GLY A 31 -0.24 -11.12 39.61
N ARG A 32 -1.39 -10.49 39.36
CA ARG A 32 -2.27 -10.83 38.24
C ARG A 32 -1.85 -10.07 36.98
N PHE A 33 -1.68 -10.78 35.87
CA PHE A 33 -1.42 -10.14 34.58
C PHE A 33 -2.65 -9.37 34.08
N CYS A 34 -2.46 -8.12 33.64
CA CYS A 34 -3.55 -7.26 33.14
C CYS A 34 -3.51 -6.99 31.64
N GLY A 35 -2.33 -7.02 31.02
CA GLY A 35 -2.15 -6.69 29.60
C GLY A 35 -0.69 -6.43 29.24
N HIS A 36 -0.38 -6.45 27.94
CA HIS A 36 0.96 -6.16 27.42
C HIS A 36 0.90 -5.14 26.27
N GLY A 37 1.99 -4.41 26.07
CA GLY A 37 2.14 -3.42 25.02
C GLY A 37 3.60 -3.28 24.61
N GLY A 38 3.89 -3.35 23.31
CA GLY A 38 5.24 -3.22 22.76
C GLY A 38 6.23 -4.20 23.42
N ASP A 39 7.18 -3.66 24.18
CA ASP A 39 8.21 -4.40 24.93
C ASP A 39 7.97 -4.42 26.47
N PHE A 40 6.78 -4.01 26.94
CA PHE A 40 6.42 -4.00 28.36
C PHE A 40 5.09 -4.71 28.66
N PHE A 41 4.86 -5.01 29.93
CA PHE A 41 3.62 -5.57 30.43
C PHE A 41 3.21 -5.00 31.79
N VAL A 42 1.92 -5.10 32.11
CA VAL A 42 1.36 -4.56 33.35
C VAL A 42 0.84 -5.69 34.25
N VAL A 43 1.22 -5.61 35.52
CA VAL A 43 0.83 -6.55 36.57
C VAL A 43 0.09 -5.81 37.67
N GLU A 44 -1.02 -6.39 38.11
CA GLU A 44 -1.76 -5.98 39.30
C GLU A 44 -1.24 -6.71 40.54
N LEU A 45 -0.78 -5.93 41.50
CA LEU A 45 -0.45 -6.33 42.87
C LEU A 45 -1.58 -5.88 43.81
N ASP A 46 -1.52 -6.23 45.10
CA ASP A 46 -2.57 -5.89 46.06
C ASP A 46 -2.92 -4.40 46.06
N ASP A 47 -1.92 -3.52 46.20
CA ASP A 47 -2.12 -2.06 46.36
C ASP A 47 -1.74 -1.22 45.13
N CYS A 48 -1.16 -1.82 44.08
CA CYS A 48 -0.66 -1.07 42.92
C CYS A 48 -0.64 -1.88 41.62
N TYR A 49 -0.58 -1.18 40.49
CA TYR A 49 -0.19 -1.73 39.19
C TYR A 49 1.27 -1.39 38.92
N LYS A 50 2.04 -2.33 38.35
CA LYS A 50 3.42 -2.10 37.91
C LYS A 50 3.56 -2.38 36.42
N ALA A 51 4.16 -1.45 35.70
CA ALA A 51 4.62 -1.68 34.34
C ALA A 51 6.07 -2.17 34.37
N LEU A 52 6.33 -3.28 33.69
CA LEU A 52 7.60 -3.99 33.69
C LEU A 52 8.06 -4.20 32.25
N THR A 53 9.36 -4.05 31.98
CA THR A 53 9.93 -4.50 30.70
C THR A 53 9.95 -6.02 30.62
N SER A 54 10.13 -6.58 29.41
CA SER A 54 10.37 -8.01 29.20
C SER A 54 11.48 -8.61 30.09
N ASP A 55 12.42 -7.77 30.54
CA ASP A 55 13.51 -8.19 31.41
C ASP A 55 13.20 -8.16 32.91
N GLY A 56 12.02 -7.69 33.31
CA GLY A 56 11.59 -7.55 34.69
C GLY A 56 11.96 -6.22 35.34
N LYS A 57 12.42 -5.22 34.56
CA LYS A 57 12.74 -3.89 35.07
C LYS A 57 11.45 -3.09 35.25
N VAL A 58 11.24 -2.50 36.43
CA VAL A 58 10.10 -1.61 36.68
C VAL A 58 10.27 -0.32 35.90
N LEU A 59 9.30 -0.02 35.03
CA LEU A 59 9.21 1.26 34.31
C LEU A 59 8.44 2.28 35.14
N SER A 60 7.27 1.89 35.65
CA SER A 60 6.37 2.76 36.40
C SER A 60 5.53 1.98 37.40
N THR A 61 5.07 2.66 38.45
CA THR A 61 4.21 2.10 39.50
C THR A 61 3.03 3.04 39.74
N PHE A 62 1.82 2.47 39.73
CA PHE A 62 0.55 3.17 39.81
C PHE A 62 -0.22 2.68 41.02
N ARG A 63 -0.51 3.55 42.00
CA ARG A 63 -1.28 3.14 43.18
C ARG A 63 -2.76 3.04 42.85
N LYS A 64 -3.41 1.95 43.29
CA LYS A 64 -4.85 1.72 43.04
C LYS A 64 -5.76 2.77 43.67
N HIS A 65 -5.29 3.44 44.72
CA HIS A 65 -6.02 4.53 45.36
C HIS A 65 -6.17 5.75 44.43
N ASP A 66 -5.20 5.99 43.56
CA ASP A 66 -5.13 7.22 42.76
C ASP A 66 -5.60 7.01 41.32
N CYS A 67 -5.66 5.76 40.86
CA CYS A 67 -6.00 5.43 39.48
C CYS A 67 -6.52 4.01 39.32
N ARG A 68 -7.32 3.77 38.27
CA ARG A 68 -7.80 2.45 37.88
C ARG A 68 -7.31 2.12 36.47
N LEU A 69 -6.68 0.96 36.31
CA LEU A 69 -6.27 0.47 34.98
C LEU A 69 -7.51 0.23 34.11
N SER A 70 -7.54 0.84 32.93
CA SER A 70 -8.62 0.70 31.95
C SER A 70 -8.23 -0.29 30.85
N SER A 71 -7.11 -0.05 30.18
CA SER A 71 -6.59 -0.91 29.10
C SER A 71 -5.07 -0.73 28.92
N VAL A 72 -4.44 -1.69 28.25
CA VAL A 72 -3.05 -1.64 27.77
C VAL A 72 -3.08 -1.90 26.26
N CYS A 73 -2.64 -0.93 25.44
CA CYS A 73 -2.70 -1.01 23.98
C CYS A 73 -1.40 -0.49 23.34
N ASP A 74 -0.89 -1.21 22.35
CA ASP A 74 0.32 -0.87 21.59
C ASP A 74 1.49 -0.46 22.49
N ASP A 75 1.82 0.83 22.62
CA ASP A 75 2.90 1.34 23.48
C ASP A 75 2.41 2.17 24.68
N ASN A 76 1.11 2.11 24.99
CA ASN A 76 0.47 2.96 26.01
C ASN A 76 -0.30 2.18 27.08
N ILE A 77 -0.23 2.69 28.30
CA ILE A 77 -1.04 2.27 29.45
C ILE A 77 -2.12 3.33 29.68
N ILE A 78 -3.38 2.91 29.69
CA ILE A 78 -4.53 3.79 29.89
C ILE A 78 -5.05 3.64 31.32
N MET A 79 -4.91 4.71 32.10
CA MET A 79 -5.38 4.79 33.48
C MET A 79 -6.55 5.75 33.59
N CYS A 80 -7.55 5.42 34.40
CA CYS A 80 -8.60 6.35 34.81
C CYS A 80 -8.20 7.00 36.14
N GLU A 81 -8.04 8.32 36.15
CA GLU A 81 -7.73 9.17 37.30
C GLU A 81 -8.85 10.18 37.48
N ASP A 82 -9.49 10.22 38.66
CA ASP A 82 -10.57 11.18 38.97
C ASP A 82 -11.69 11.27 37.90
N GLY A 83 -11.99 10.17 37.22
CA GLY A 83 -13.01 10.11 36.15
C GLY A 83 -12.51 10.50 34.76
N HIS A 84 -11.21 10.77 34.59
CA HIS A 84 -10.59 11.09 33.31
C HIS A 84 -9.58 10.01 32.89
N PHE A 85 -9.55 9.68 31.59
CA PHE A 85 -8.54 8.78 31.05
C PHE A 85 -7.22 9.51 30.79
N VAL A 86 -6.12 8.91 31.24
CA VAL A 86 -4.75 9.40 31.13
C VAL A 86 -3.89 8.33 30.47
N TYR A 87 -3.11 8.74 29.48
CA TYR A 87 -2.16 7.88 28.79
C TYR A 87 -0.77 7.99 29.42
N TYR A 88 -0.15 6.83 29.62
CA TYR A 88 1.23 6.69 30.03
C TYR A 88 1.97 5.92 28.94
N ASP A 89 3.04 6.49 28.40
CA ASP A 89 3.98 5.76 27.55
C ASP A 89 5.09 5.15 28.42
N GLN A 90 6.06 4.50 27.77
CA GLN A 90 7.23 3.91 28.44
C GLN A 90 8.17 4.94 29.10
N TYR A 91 8.00 6.25 28.86
CA TYR A 91 8.86 7.33 29.32
C TYR A 91 8.19 8.31 30.30
N GLY A 92 6.86 8.29 30.45
CA GLY A 92 6.15 9.10 31.44
C GLY A 92 4.69 9.42 31.15
N LYS A 93 4.14 10.34 31.96
CA LYS A 93 2.74 10.78 31.91
C LYS A 93 2.51 11.76 30.76
N HIS A 94 1.64 11.42 29.82
CA HIS A 94 1.19 12.34 28.78
C HIS A 94 -0.26 12.77 29.04
N ARG A 95 -0.45 14.00 29.54
CA ARG A 95 -1.78 14.64 29.59
C ARG A 95 -2.21 15.04 28.18
N ARG A 96 -2.90 14.17 27.46
CA ARG A 96 -3.81 14.61 26.39
C ARG A 96 -5.26 14.46 26.88
N HIS A 97 -5.95 15.59 26.94
CA HIS A 97 -7.39 15.66 27.13
C HIS A 97 -8.06 15.20 25.84
N ILE A 98 -8.99 14.24 25.88
CA ILE A 98 -9.78 13.92 24.69
C ILE A 98 -11.26 13.82 25.03
N GLU A 99 -12.05 14.51 24.20
CA GLU A 99 -13.51 14.59 24.20
C GLU A 99 -14.16 13.25 23.82
N MET A 100 -15.44 13.12 24.17
CA MET A 100 -16.32 11.95 24.11
C MET A 100 -16.42 11.23 22.74
N CYS A 101 -15.83 11.78 21.66
CA CYS A 101 -15.80 11.16 20.33
C CYS A 101 -14.84 9.96 20.20
N GLU A 102 -13.84 9.80 21.08
CA GLU A 102 -12.89 8.68 20.99
C GLU A 102 -13.39 7.36 21.61
N VAL A 103 -14.44 7.39 22.44
CA VAL A 103 -14.97 6.18 23.09
C VAL A 103 -15.96 5.43 22.18
N MET A 104 -16.54 6.08 21.16
CA MET A 104 -17.29 5.39 20.09
C MET A 104 -16.38 4.79 19.00
N ASN A 105 -15.07 4.82 19.20
CA ASN A 105 -14.07 4.22 18.32
C ASN A 105 -13.79 2.77 18.74
N ASP A 106 -14.82 1.94 18.77
CA ASP A 106 -14.68 0.52 19.12
C ASP A 106 -13.74 -0.15 18.09
N SER A 107 -12.54 -0.52 18.54
CA SER A 107 -11.46 -1.03 17.69
C SER A 107 -11.88 -2.33 16.98
N GLU A 108 -12.76 -3.12 17.60
CA GLU A 108 -13.27 -4.35 17.00
C GLU A 108 -14.06 -4.11 15.72
N TRP A 109 -14.95 -3.11 15.70
CA TRP A 109 -15.81 -2.87 14.53
C TRP A 109 -14.96 -2.38 13.35
N LYS A 110 -13.96 -1.52 13.62
CA LYS A 110 -13.02 -1.03 12.59
C LYS A 110 -12.17 -2.15 12.02
N HIS A 111 -11.64 -3.04 12.87
CA HIS A 111 -10.88 -4.20 12.40
C HIS A 111 -11.75 -5.21 11.64
N LYS A 112 -12.99 -5.44 12.08
CA LYS A 112 -13.96 -6.28 11.36
C LYS A 112 -14.36 -5.66 10.03
N TRP A 113 -14.56 -4.35 9.96
CA TRP A 113 -14.92 -3.64 8.74
C TRP A 113 -13.75 -3.61 7.74
N ALA A 114 -12.52 -3.34 8.19
CA ALA A 114 -11.33 -3.43 7.34
C ALA A 114 -11.16 -4.85 6.75
N ARG A 115 -11.40 -5.90 7.54
CA ARG A 115 -11.21 -7.28 7.05
C ARG A 115 -12.36 -7.80 6.19
N TYR A 116 -13.61 -7.59 6.60
CA TYR A 116 -14.79 -8.18 5.96
C TYR A 116 -15.52 -7.20 5.05
N GLY A 117 -15.58 -5.93 5.44
CA GLY A 117 -16.23 -4.87 4.66
C GLY A 117 -15.49 -4.63 3.34
N GLU A 118 -14.18 -4.44 3.37
CA GLU A 118 -13.38 -4.24 2.15
C GLU A 118 -13.50 -5.42 1.18
N ARG A 119 -13.41 -6.65 1.69
CA ARG A 119 -13.58 -7.87 0.87
C ARG A 119 -14.98 -7.95 0.26
N PHE A 120 -16.01 -7.61 1.02
CA PHE A 120 -17.38 -7.57 0.53
C PHE A 120 -17.54 -6.56 -0.60
N ILE A 121 -16.99 -5.35 -0.45
CA ILE A 121 -17.04 -4.30 -1.47
C ILE A 121 -16.29 -4.72 -2.73
N THR A 122 -15.10 -5.32 -2.59
CA THR A 122 -14.33 -5.83 -3.74
C THR A 122 -15.09 -6.93 -4.47
N ILE A 123 -15.71 -7.88 -3.77
CA ILE A 123 -16.56 -8.91 -4.38
C ILE A 123 -17.75 -8.25 -5.10
N LEU A 124 -18.39 -7.25 -4.48
CA LEU A 124 -19.51 -6.54 -5.07
C LEU A 124 -19.11 -5.81 -6.37
N ILE A 125 -17.93 -5.20 -6.42
CA ILE A 125 -17.38 -4.56 -7.63
C ILE A 125 -17.20 -5.60 -8.74
N VAL A 126 -16.60 -6.75 -8.44
CA VAL A 126 -16.38 -7.83 -9.41
C VAL A 126 -17.71 -8.37 -9.93
N LEU A 127 -18.69 -8.60 -9.05
CA LEU A 127 -20.02 -9.04 -9.46
C LEU A 127 -20.74 -8.00 -10.33
N ASN A 128 -20.56 -6.70 -10.06
CA ASN A 128 -21.07 -5.64 -10.92
C ASN A 128 -20.40 -5.65 -12.31
N ALA A 129 -19.10 -5.95 -12.39
CA ALA A 129 -18.40 -6.10 -13.67
C ALA A 129 -18.97 -7.25 -14.50
N VAL A 130 -19.19 -8.40 -13.86
CA VAL A 130 -19.78 -9.57 -14.51
C VAL A 130 -21.21 -9.30 -14.93
N ALA A 131 -22.02 -8.64 -14.09
CA ALA A 131 -23.38 -8.22 -14.42
C ALA A 131 -23.40 -7.28 -15.63
N ALA A 132 -22.52 -6.28 -15.67
CA ALA A 132 -22.38 -5.37 -16.80
C ALA A 132 -22.05 -6.11 -18.11
N GLY A 133 -21.11 -7.07 -18.06
CA GLY A 133 -20.80 -7.92 -19.20
C GLY A 133 -21.97 -8.81 -19.62
N ALA A 134 -22.68 -9.43 -18.68
CA ALA A 134 -23.82 -10.29 -18.97
C ALA A 134 -24.96 -9.53 -19.66
N MET A 135 -25.23 -8.28 -19.24
CA MET A 135 -26.25 -7.43 -19.84
C MET A 135 -25.99 -7.14 -21.33
N THR A 136 -24.75 -7.25 -21.83
CA THR A 136 -24.46 -7.07 -23.26
C THR A 136 -25.00 -8.20 -24.15
N TYR A 137 -25.27 -9.37 -23.58
CA TYR A 137 -25.80 -10.55 -24.29
C TYR A 137 -27.30 -10.74 -24.09
N LEU A 138 -27.89 -10.04 -23.11
CA LEU A 138 -29.31 -10.14 -22.82
C LEU A 138 -30.08 -9.16 -23.70
N ALA A 139 -31.25 -9.59 -24.16
CA ALA A 139 -32.18 -8.70 -24.83
C ALA A 139 -32.96 -7.89 -23.78
N ASP A 140 -33.18 -6.60 -24.07
CA ASP A 140 -33.78 -5.53 -23.22
C ASP A 140 -34.99 -5.94 -22.35
N ASP A 141 -35.68 -7.05 -22.66
CA ASP A 141 -36.91 -7.51 -22.01
C ASP A 141 -36.77 -8.80 -21.17
N SER A 142 -35.56 -9.33 -21.01
CA SER A 142 -35.35 -10.52 -20.20
C SER A 142 -35.54 -10.25 -18.70
N ALA A 143 -36.23 -11.15 -17.98
CA ALA A 143 -36.39 -11.02 -16.53
C ALA A 143 -35.04 -11.00 -15.78
N LEU A 144 -34.04 -11.67 -16.35
CA LEU A 144 -32.68 -11.69 -15.83
C LEU A 144 -32.00 -10.32 -15.94
N GLU A 145 -32.16 -9.61 -17.06
CA GLU A 145 -31.61 -8.27 -17.22
C GLU A 145 -32.21 -7.28 -16.22
N ARG A 146 -33.53 -7.30 -16.02
CA ARG A 146 -34.17 -6.47 -14.98
C ARG A 146 -33.60 -6.76 -13.60
N ALA A 147 -33.38 -8.02 -13.25
CA ALA A 147 -32.77 -8.39 -11.98
C ALA A 147 -31.33 -7.88 -11.85
N LEU A 148 -30.53 -7.97 -12.92
CA LEU A 148 -29.15 -7.47 -12.96
C LEU A 148 -29.06 -5.94 -12.88
N ASN A 149 -29.98 -5.22 -13.53
CA ASN A 149 -30.09 -3.76 -13.41
C ASN A 149 -30.42 -3.35 -11.97
N ILE A 150 -31.42 -3.99 -11.34
CA ILE A 150 -31.75 -3.74 -9.93
C ILE A 150 -30.56 -4.03 -9.01
N PHE A 151 -29.85 -5.14 -9.24
CA PHE A 151 -28.63 -5.47 -8.51
C PHE A 151 -27.56 -4.38 -8.66
N CYS A 152 -27.35 -3.88 -9.87
CA CYS A 152 -26.42 -2.79 -10.16
C CYS A 152 -26.80 -1.48 -9.44
N ASP A 153 -28.09 -1.15 -9.40
CA ASP A 153 -28.59 0.06 -8.75
C ASP A 153 -28.46 -0.02 -7.22
N VAL A 154 -28.82 -1.16 -6.63
CA VAL A 154 -28.62 -1.42 -5.18
C VAL A 154 -27.14 -1.31 -4.82
N SER A 155 -26.24 -1.80 -5.69
CA SER A 155 -24.80 -1.72 -5.47
C SER A 155 -24.29 -0.28 -5.40
N ILE A 156 -24.86 0.65 -6.17
CA ILE A 156 -24.51 2.08 -6.11
C ILE A 156 -24.85 2.65 -4.73
N VAL A 157 -26.02 2.31 -4.18
CA VAL A 157 -26.42 2.76 -2.84
C VAL A 157 -25.45 2.23 -1.78
N ILE A 158 -25.05 0.96 -1.88
CA ILE A 158 -24.05 0.36 -0.98
C ILE A 158 -22.70 1.11 -1.07
N PHE A 159 -22.25 1.44 -2.29
CA PHE A 159 -21.02 2.20 -2.50
C PHE A 159 -21.07 3.63 -1.94
N ILE A 160 -22.22 4.30 -2.03
CA ILE A 160 -22.42 5.61 -1.40
C ILE A 160 -22.32 5.48 0.11
N ILE A 161 -23.03 4.51 0.71
CA ILE A 161 -22.99 4.26 2.16
C ILE A 161 -21.56 3.96 2.61
N GLU A 162 -20.84 3.15 1.86
CA GLU A 162 -19.45 2.79 2.15
C GLU A 162 -18.51 4.01 2.14
N ILE A 163 -18.62 4.91 1.16
CA ILE A 163 -17.85 6.15 1.16
C ILE A 163 -18.24 7.06 2.34
N LEU A 164 -19.53 7.16 2.66
CA LEU A 164 -19.98 7.94 3.82
C LEU A 164 -19.40 7.37 5.13
N ILE A 165 -19.38 6.04 5.27
CA ILE A 165 -18.75 5.37 6.41
C ILE A 165 -17.26 5.72 6.48
N ARG A 166 -16.52 5.68 5.36
CA ARG A 166 -15.09 6.07 5.35
C ARG A 166 -14.87 7.53 5.75
N ILE A 167 -15.76 8.44 5.32
CA ILE A 167 -15.67 9.87 5.65
C ILE A 167 -15.99 10.13 7.12
N PHE A 168 -17.07 9.55 7.66
CA PHE A 168 -17.58 9.87 9.00
C PHE A 168 -16.99 9.01 10.12
N CYS A 169 -16.62 7.77 9.84
CA CYS A 169 -16.05 6.86 10.84
C CYS A 169 -14.52 6.75 10.79
N GLY A 170 -13.88 7.41 9.81
CA GLY A 170 -12.44 7.54 9.72
C GLY A 170 -11.83 8.31 10.89
N ARG A 171 -10.49 8.37 10.96
CA ARG A 171 -9.76 9.08 12.03
C ARG A 171 -10.08 10.59 12.02
N SER A 172 -10.30 11.17 10.83
CA SER A 172 -10.77 12.53 10.61
C SER A 172 -11.27 12.70 9.17
N VAL A 173 -12.22 13.61 8.92
CA VAL A 173 -12.59 14.00 7.54
C VAL A 173 -11.37 14.53 6.77
N LYS A 174 -10.44 15.21 7.45
CA LYS A 174 -9.19 15.69 6.82
C LYS A 174 -8.29 14.54 6.37
N ASP A 175 -8.30 13.44 7.09
CA ASP A 175 -7.51 12.24 6.79
C ASP A 175 -8.01 11.59 5.49
N PHE A 176 -9.33 11.56 5.26
CA PHE A 176 -9.91 11.07 4.01
C PHE A 176 -9.40 11.83 2.78
N PHE A 177 -9.28 13.17 2.86
CA PHE A 177 -8.93 14.03 1.73
C PHE A 177 -7.44 14.39 1.61
N LYS A 178 -6.65 14.23 2.69
CA LYS A 178 -5.23 14.65 2.74
C LYS A 178 -4.29 13.61 3.39
N GLY A 179 -4.81 12.44 3.76
CA GLY A 179 -4.00 11.34 4.27
C GLY A 179 -3.23 10.61 3.18
N GLU A 180 -2.56 9.53 3.57
CA GLU A 180 -1.72 8.70 2.69
C GLU A 180 -2.53 8.06 1.54
N ASP A 181 -3.77 7.64 1.83
CA ASP A 181 -4.72 7.07 0.86
C ASP A 181 -5.59 8.12 0.13
N ALA A 182 -5.31 9.41 0.27
CA ALA A 182 -6.17 10.47 -0.26
C ALA A 182 -6.42 10.38 -1.77
N GLY A 183 -5.42 9.96 -2.55
CA GLY A 183 -5.56 9.76 -4.00
C GLY A 183 -6.62 8.71 -4.35
N TRP A 184 -6.63 7.59 -3.63
CA TRP A 184 -7.60 6.51 -3.81
C TRP A 184 -8.99 6.87 -3.31
N ASN A 185 -9.06 7.62 -2.20
CA ASN A 185 -10.32 8.14 -1.67
C ASN A 185 -10.99 9.14 -2.62
N TRP A 186 -10.21 10.04 -3.22
CA TRP A 186 -10.69 10.96 -4.26
C TRP A 186 -11.18 10.22 -5.50
N PHE A 187 -10.43 9.22 -5.95
CA PHE A 187 -10.80 8.38 -7.08
C PHE A 187 -12.15 7.68 -6.84
N ASP A 188 -12.29 6.99 -5.71
CA ASP A 188 -13.53 6.29 -5.34
C ASP A 188 -14.72 7.26 -5.22
N LEU A 189 -14.50 8.44 -4.65
CA LEU A 189 -15.52 9.48 -4.51
C LEU A 189 -15.99 9.99 -5.88
N ILE A 190 -15.06 10.36 -6.76
CA ILE A 190 -15.39 10.86 -8.10
C ILE A 190 -16.17 9.81 -8.87
N VAL A 191 -15.69 8.57 -8.88
CA VAL A 191 -16.33 7.46 -9.60
C VAL A 191 -17.73 7.18 -9.07
N THR A 192 -17.92 7.21 -7.75
CA THR A 192 -19.24 6.98 -7.12
C THR A 192 -20.20 8.14 -7.39
N VAL A 193 -19.73 9.39 -7.39
CA VAL A 193 -20.53 10.58 -7.75
C VAL A 193 -20.94 10.54 -9.22
N VAL A 194 -20.01 10.27 -10.14
CA VAL A 194 -20.30 10.16 -11.58
C VAL A 194 -21.30 9.02 -11.86
N SER A 195 -21.15 7.88 -11.19
CA SER A 195 -22.04 6.73 -11.35
C SER A 195 -23.46 7.02 -10.84
N SER A 196 -23.58 7.71 -9.70
CA SER A 196 -24.86 8.08 -9.10
C SER A 196 -25.57 9.22 -9.83
N LEU A 197 -24.88 10.02 -10.63
CA LEU A 197 -25.51 11.06 -11.45
C LEU A 197 -26.56 10.49 -12.41
N SER A 198 -26.34 9.26 -12.93
CA SER A 198 -27.31 8.54 -13.76
C SER A 198 -28.62 8.26 -13.02
N PHE A 199 -28.53 7.97 -11.72
CA PHE A 199 -29.67 7.61 -10.87
C PHE A 199 -30.54 8.82 -10.56
N PHE A 200 -29.93 9.99 -10.32
CA PHE A 200 -30.66 11.21 -9.95
C PHE A 200 -31.21 11.99 -11.15
N THR A 201 -30.58 11.89 -12.31
CA THR A 201 -30.92 12.79 -13.42
C THR A 201 -32.18 12.36 -14.16
N GLY A 202 -32.50 11.07 -14.32
CA GLY A 202 -33.73 10.64 -15.00
C GLY A 202 -33.99 11.28 -16.38
N VAL A 203 -33.00 11.98 -16.96
CA VAL A 203 -33.16 12.79 -18.17
C VAL A 203 -32.96 11.86 -19.36
N GLU A 204 -34.01 11.12 -19.69
CA GLU A 204 -34.14 10.52 -21.00
C GLU A 204 -34.31 11.64 -22.03
N GLY A 205 -33.24 11.98 -22.77
CA GLY A 205 -33.39 12.81 -23.97
C GLY A 205 -32.25 13.75 -24.35
N ILE A 206 -31.28 14.04 -23.48
CA ILE A 206 -30.12 14.86 -23.86
C ILE A 206 -28.99 13.93 -24.30
N VAL A 207 -28.20 14.34 -25.30
CA VAL A 207 -26.99 13.63 -25.80
C VAL A 207 -26.04 13.20 -24.66
N GLY A 208 -26.09 13.88 -23.51
CA GLY A 208 -25.40 13.51 -22.27
C GLY A 208 -25.88 12.23 -21.58
N ALA A 209 -27.13 11.79 -21.77
CA ALA A 209 -27.68 10.59 -21.14
C ALA A 209 -26.96 9.31 -21.59
N ARG A 210 -26.52 9.24 -22.86
CA ARG A 210 -25.71 8.11 -23.36
C ARG A 210 -24.30 8.12 -22.79
N ALA A 211 -23.66 9.30 -22.71
CA ALA A 211 -22.35 9.43 -22.11
C ALA A 211 -22.38 9.07 -20.61
N ILE A 212 -23.37 9.58 -19.87
CA ILE A 212 -23.58 9.29 -18.45
C ILE A 212 -23.81 7.78 -18.22
N ARG A 213 -24.56 7.11 -19.11
CA ARG A 213 -24.74 5.64 -19.07
C ARG A 213 -23.43 4.87 -19.21
N ILE A 214 -22.50 5.33 -20.06
CA ILE A 214 -21.19 4.68 -20.22
C ILE A 214 -20.28 4.99 -19.01
N LEU A 215 -20.33 6.22 -18.51
CA LEU A 215 -19.49 6.67 -17.40
C LEU A 215 -19.79 5.93 -16.08
N ARG A 216 -20.99 5.37 -15.90
CA ARG A 216 -21.29 4.54 -14.72
C ARG A 216 -20.42 3.29 -14.63
N GLU A 217 -19.93 2.77 -15.76
CA GLU A 217 -19.05 1.59 -15.79
C GLU A 217 -17.61 1.92 -15.36
N LEU A 218 -17.27 3.20 -15.18
CA LEU A 218 -16.03 3.60 -14.51
C LEU A 218 -15.94 3.07 -13.08
N ARG A 219 -17.08 2.72 -12.44
CA ARG A 219 -17.09 2.04 -11.14
C ARG A 219 -16.35 0.71 -11.12
N LEU A 220 -16.21 0.05 -12.27
CA LEU A 220 -15.44 -1.20 -12.37
C LEU A 220 -13.96 -0.96 -12.11
N LEU A 221 -13.44 0.25 -12.37
CA LEU A 221 -12.07 0.62 -12.07
C LEU A 221 -11.78 0.69 -10.57
N ARG A 222 -12.81 0.72 -9.70
CA ARG A 222 -12.65 0.61 -8.24
C ARG A 222 -12.07 -0.73 -7.79
N VAL A 223 -12.01 -1.72 -8.67
CA VAL A 223 -11.27 -2.96 -8.38
C VAL A 223 -9.79 -2.67 -8.09
N VAL A 224 -9.23 -1.61 -8.69
CA VAL A 224 -7.85 -1.19 -8.48
C VAL A 224 -7.65 -0.63 -7.07
N SER A 225 -8.58 0.18 -6.58
CA SER A 225 -8.54 0.75 -5.23
C SER A 225 -8.94 -0.26 -4.14
N GLY A 226 -9.68 -1.33 -4.49
CA GLY A 226 -10.14 -2.36 -3.56
C GLY A 226 -9.10 -3.44 -3.18
N SER A 227 -7.92 -3.44 -3.80
CA SER A 227 -6.84 -4.38 -3.49
C SER A 227 -5.50 -3.68 -3.35
N GLU A 228 -4.81 -3.88 -2.22
CA GLU A 228 -3.46 -3.38 -2.01
C GLU A 228 -2.47 -3.84 -3.09
N ASN A 229 -2.61 -5.07 -3.59
CA ASN A 229 -1.74 -5.59 -4.64
C ASN A 229 -1.94 -4.82 -5.96
N MET A 230 -3.20 -4.49 -6.30
CA MET A 230 -3.50 -3.68 -7.48
C MET A 230 -2.99 -2.24 -7.30
N LYS A 231 -3.15 -1.65 -6.11
CA LYS A 231 -2.58 -0.34 -5.79
C LYS A 231 -1.06 -0.33 -5.98
N ARG A 232 -0.35 -1.37 -5.53
CA ARG A 232 1.12 -1.51 -5.70
C ARG A 232 1.52 -1.58 -7.16
N ILE A 233 0.85 -2.41 -7.97
CA ILE A 233 1.12 -2.52 -9.41
C ILE A 233 0.90 -1.16 -10.10
N PHE A 234 -0.23 -0.52 -9.80
CA PHE A 234 -0.56 0.77 -10.38
C PHE A 234 0.41 1.88 -9.97
N HIS A 235 0.84 1.88 -8.71
CA HIS A 235 1.86 2.78 -8.19
C HIS A 235 3.19 2.56 -8.91
N ALA A 236 3.66 1.31 -9.03
CA ALA A 236 4.87 0.98 -9.80
C ALA A 236 4.79 1.49 -11.25
N LEU A 237 3.65 1.29 -11.93
CA LEU A 237 3.44 1.78 -13.30
C LEU A 237 3.54 3.31 -13.40
N ILE A 238 2.96 4.05 -12.46
CA ILE A 238 3.03 5.51 -12.45
C ILE A 238 4.45 5.98 -12.13
N TYR A 239 5.13 5.32 -11.19
CA TYR A 239 6.49 5.68 -10.77
C TYR A 239 7.54 5.40 -11.85
N SER A 240 7.27 4.51 -12.81
CA SER A 240 8.16 4.31 -13.98
C SER A 240 7.96 5.36 -15.08
N LEU A 241 6.84 6.10 -15.13
CA LEU A 241 6.59 7.10 -16.19
C LEU A 241 7.62 8.25 -16.23
N PRO A 242 8.07 8.82 -15.10
CA PRO A 242 9.06 9.90 -15.10
C PRO A 242 10.39 9.50 -15.74
N GLN A 243 10.82 8.25 -15.58
CA GLN A 243 12.10 7.72 -16.09
C GLN A 243 12.20 7.90 -17.62
N ILE A 244 11.09 7.66 -18.32
CA ILE A 244 11.02 7.76 -19.78
C ILE A 244 10.45 9.10 -20.30
N SER A 245 10.12 10.04 -19.42
CA SER A 245 9.36 11.24 -19.77
C SER A 245 10.06 12.13 -20.79
N TRP A 246 11.38 12.32 -20.67
CA TRP A 246 12.16 13.17 -21.58
C TRP A 246 12.27 12.59 -22.99
N ALA A 247 12.54 11.28 -23.09
CA ALA A 247 12.55 10.58 -24.38
C ALA A 247 11.15 10.60 -25.04
N SER A 248 10.11 10.40 -24.24
CA SER A 248 8.72 10.44 -24.69
C SER A 248 8.30 11.84 -25.17
N LEU A 249 8.73 12.90 -24.47
CA LEU A 249 8.47 14.28 -24.88
C LEU A 249 9.14 14.62 -26.21
N PHE A 250 10.39 14.18 -26.38
CA PHE A 250 11.11 14.33 -27.65
C PHE A 250 10.42 13.55 -28.78
N PHE A 251 9.93 12.34 -28.50
CA PHE A 251 9.14 11.56 -29.45
C PHE A 251 7.87 12.30 -29.86
N VAL A 252 7.08 12.81 -28.91
CA VAL A 252 5.85 13.57 -29.19
C VAL A 252 6.14 14.80 -30.05
N LEU A 253 7.26 15.50 -29.80
CA LEU A 253 7.68 16.63 -30.63
C LEU A 253 7.99 16.19 -32.07
N LEU A 254 8.79 15.14 -32.26
CA LEU A 254 9.08 14.60 -33.59
C LEU A 254 7.82 14.10 -34.30
N TYR A 255 6.95 13.42 -33.57
CA TYR A 255 5.66 12.93 -34.06
C TYR A 255 4.78 14.08 -34.56
N TYR A 256 4.73 15.18 -33.81
CA TYR A 256 4.00 16.39 -34.19
C TYR A 256 4.58 17.02 -35.47
N ILE A 257 5.91 17.13 -35.56
CA ILE A 257 6.60 17.66 -36.75
C ILE A 257 6.31 16.79 -37.98
N TYR A 258 6.45 15.46 -37.86
CA TYR A 258 6.12 14.52 -38.93
C TYR A 258 4.64 14.60 -39.33
N GLY A 259 3.74 14.85 -38.38
CA GLY A 259 2.33 15.06 -38.65
C GLY A 259 2.09 16.29 -39.52
N ILE A 260 2.68 17.43 -39.18
CA ILE A 260 2.56 18.65 -40.00
C ILE A 260 3.16 18.42 -41.39
N ILE A 261 4.37 17.85 -41.47
CA ILE A 261 5.01 17.55 -42.77
C ILE A 261 4.12 16.63 -43.61
N GLY A 262 3.52 15.60 -43.01
CA GLY A 262 2.63 14.67 -43.69
C GLY A 262 1.40 15.37 -44.28
N VAL A 263 0.75 16.24 -43.50
CA VAL A 263 -0.39 17.04 -43.98
C VAL A 263 0.01 17.94 -45.15
N GLU A 264 1.10 18.68 -45.00
CA GLU A 264 1.59 19.61 -46.03
C GLU A 264 2.01 18.89 -47.33
N MET A 265 2.61 17.69 -47.21
CA MET A 265 3.08 16.93 -48.37
C MET A 265 1.98 16.11 -49.07
N PHE A 266 1.09 15.50 -48.30
CA PHE A 266 0.19 14.45 -48.79
C PHE A 266 -1.30 14.72 -48.55
N GLY A 267 -1.66 15.77 -47.81
CA GLY A 267 -3.05 16.03 -47.42
C GLY A 267 -4.00 16.35 -48.56
N ALA A 268 -3.47 16.83 -49.71
CA ALA A 268 -4.26 17.03 -50.92
C ALA A 268 -4.48 15.74 -51.73
N ILE A 269 -3.74 14.67 -51.44
CA ILE A 269 -3.63 13.46 -52.27
C ILE A 269 -4.21 12.23 -51.55
N SER A 270 -4.11 12.18 -50.22
CA SER A 270 -4.53 11.03 -49.41
C SER A 270 -5.37 11.47 -48.22
N GLU A 271 -6.53 10.83 -48.03
CA GLU A 271 -7.40 11.04 -46.86
C GLU A 271 -6.67 10.77 -45.53
N ASN A 272 -5.70 9.85 -45.54
CA ASN A 272 -4.87 9.53 -44.38
C ASN A 272 -4.09 10.75 -43.86
N PHE A 273 -3.78 11.69 -44.75
CA PHE A 273 -2.99 12.88 -44.46
C PHE A 273 -3.80 14.19 -44.55
N GLU A 274 -5.11 14.12 -44.78
CA GLU A 274 -5.98 15.30 -45.01
C GLU A 274 -5.92 16.32 -43.87
N SER A 275 -5.80 15.83 -42.64
CA SER A 275 -5.77 16.65 -41.44
C SER A 275 -4.83 16.07 -40.39
N LEU A 276 -4.44 16.90 -39.43
CA LEU A 276 -3.42 16.53 -38.44
C LEU A 276 -3.81 15.30 -37.60
N HIS A 277 -5.08 15.18 -37.19
CA HIS A 277 -5.54 14.04 -36.40
C HIS A 277 -5.59 12.73 -37.21
N ARG A 278 -5.98 12.78 -38.49
CA ARG A 278 -5.91 11.63 -39.41
C ARG A 278 -4.46 11.22 -39.68
N THR A 279 -3.59 12.20 -39.85
CA THR A 279 -2.15 11.96 -40.02
C THR A 279 -1.58 11.31 -38.76
N PHE A 280 -1.96 11.78 -37.56
CA PHE A 280 -1.56 11.12 -36.32
C PHE A 280 -2.07 9.69 -36.21
N LEU A 281 -3.28 9.36 -36.65
CA LEU A 281 -3.71 7.95 -36.68
C LEU A 281 -2.88 7.13 -37.68
N THR A 282 -2.58 7.70 -38.83
CA THR A 282 -1.75 7.06 -39.86
C THR A 282 -0.32 6.83 -39.38
N LEU A 283 0.30 7.82 -38.73
CA LEU A 283 1.64 7.70 -38.13
C LEU A 283 1.66 6.67 -36.98
N LEU A 284 0.57 6.54 -36.22
CA LEU A 284 0.43 5.52 -35.18
C LEU A 284 0.42 4.12 -35.81
N GLN A 285 -0.39 3.94 -36.86
CA GLN A 285 -0.48 2.71 -37.64
C GLN A 285 0.88 2.34 -38.27
N LEU A 286 1.58 3.31 -38.86
CA LEU A 286 2.92 3.14 -39.41
C LEU A 286 3.92 2.73 -38.32
N MET A 287 3.91 3.37 -37.15
CA MET A 287 4.79 3.01 -36.03
C MET A 287 4.57 1.57 -35.54
N THR A 288 3.35 1.05 -35.62
CA THR A 288 3.06 -0.37 -35.31
C THR A 288 3.41 -1.32 -36.46
N PHE A 289 3.98 -0.82 -37.56
CA PHE A 289 4.24 -1.52 -38.81
C PHE A 289 2.99 -2.14 -39.45
N ASP A 290 1.81 -1.62 -39.11
CA ASP A 290 0.55 -2.10 -39.66
C ASP A 290 0.29 -1.44 -41.00
N ASP A 291 -0.03 -2.26 -42.01
CA ASP A 291 -0.37 -1.87 -43.39
C ASP A 291 0.53 -0.79 -44.06
N TRP A 292 1.78 -0.68 -43.63
CA TRP A 292 2.67 0.40 -44.09
C TRP A 292 2.97 0.32 -45.60
N THR A 293 2.96 -0.89 -46.17
CA THR A 293 3.18 -1.09 -47.61
C THR A 293 2.07 -0.47 -48.43
N ALA A 294 0.80 -0.66 -48.04
CA ALA A 294 -0.34 -0.12 -48.78
C ALA A 294 -0.31 1.41 -48.78
N ILE A 295 -0.12 2.01 -47.59
CA ILE A 295 0.02 3.47 -47.42
C ILE A 295 1.16 3.99 -48.31
N THR A 296 2.32 3.33 -48.27
CA THR A 296 3.49 3.77 -49.05
C THR A 296 3.25 3.64 -50.55
N THR A 297 2.67 2.53 -51.03
CA THR A 297 2.40 2.34 -52.45
C THR A 297 1.39 3.35 -52.98
N THR A 298 0.33 3.65 -52.23
CA THR A 298 -0.66 4.66 -52.61
C THR A 298 -0.04 6.05 -52.72
N LEU A 299 0.85 6.44 -51.79
CA LEU A 299 1.55 7.71 -51.89
C LEU A 299 2.55 7.75 -53.07
N MET A 300 3.20 6.61 -53.37
CA MET A 300 4.15 6.50 -54.48
C MET A 300 3.51 6.62 -55.86
N GLU A 301 2.20 6.38 -56.00
CA GLU A 301 1.47 6.65 -57.25
C GLU A 301 1.50 8.13 -57.66
N TYR A 302 1.58 9.03 -56.67
CA TYR A 302 1.59 10.48 -56.89
C TYR A 302 2.95 11.12 -56.64
N SER A 303 3.73 10.59 -55.70
CA SER A 303 5.07 11.06 -55.36
C SER A 303 6.03 9.88 -55.22
N PRO A 304 6.86 9.58 -56.24
CA PRO A 304 7.77 8.42 -56.23
C PRO A 304 8.78 8.39 -55.08
N LEU A 305 9.01 9.53 -54.41
CA LEU A 305 9.92 9.65 -53.27
C LEU A 305 9.19 9.61 -51.91
N ALA A 306 7.88 9.35 -51.88
CA ALA A 306 7.10 9.29 -50.64
C ALA A 306 7.59 8.20 -49.66
N TRP A 307 8.19 7.12 -50.19
CA TRP A 307 8.81 6.10 -49.35
C TRP A 307 9.92 6.64 -48.45
N ILE A 308 10.59 7.75 -48.82
CA ILE A 308 11.62 8.37 -47.98
C ILE A 308 10.99 8.87 -46.69
N TYR A 309 9.89 9.64 -46.79
CA TYR A 309 9.16 10.14 -45.63
C TYR A 309 8.73 9.01 -44.69
N ILE A 310 8.15 7.95 -45.26
CA ILE A 310 7.68 6.79 -44.48
C ILE A 310 8.87 6.08 -43.82
N VAL A 311 9.91 5.73 -44.58
CA VAL A 311 11.06 4.99 -44.06
C VAL A 311 11.84 5.79 -43.02
N THR A 312 12.02 7.10 -43.21
CA THR A 312 12.69 7.94 -42.20
C THR A 312 11.86 8.04 -40.92
N PHE A 313 10.53 8.13 -41.01
CA PHE A 313 9.65 8.06 -39.85
C PHE A 313 9.78 6.71 -39.14
N LEU A 314 9.69 5.59 -39.86
CA LEU A 314 9.78 4.24 -39.30
C LEU A 314 11.11 3.98 -38.60
N ILE A 315 12.24 4.38 -39.20
CA ILE A 315 13.56 4.22 -38.60
C ILE A 315 13.67 5.05 -37.31
N LEU A 316 13.25 6.31 -37.33
CA LEU A 316 13.29 7.17 -36.15
C LEU A 316 12.36 6.65 -35.04
N ALA A 317 11.13 6.26 -35.37
CA ALA A 317 10.17 5.73 -34.43
C ALA A 317 10.68 4.42 -33.81
N ALA A 318 11.20 3.49 -34.62
CA ALA A 318 11.78 2.24 -34.14
C ALA A 318 13.00 2.47 -33.24
N TYR A 319 13.88 3.40 -33.61
CA TYR A 319 15.05 3.75 -32.80
C TYR A 319 14.65 4.35 -31.43
N ILE A 320 13.69 5.27 -31.42
CA ILE A 320 13.19 5.88 -30.19
C ILE A 320 12.49 4.84 -29.31
N LEU A 321 11.67 3.97 -29.90
CA LEU A 321 11.01 2.87 -29.17
C LEU A 321 12.03 1.89 -28.58
N ALA A 322 13.08 1.55 -29.34
CA ALA A 322 14.17 0.72 -28.83
C ALA A 322 14.88 1.37 -27.65
N ASN A 323 15.20 2.67 -27.74
CA ASN A 323 15.84 3.40 -26.64
C ASN A 323 14.92 3.54 -25.41
N LEU A 324 13.60 3.62 -25.62
CA LEU A 324 12.62 3.59 -24.54
C LEU A 324 12.66 2.25 -23.78
N ILE A 325 12.66 1.14 -24.52
CA ILE A 325 12.72 -0.21 -23.96
C ILE A 325 14.05 -0.42 -23.23
N VAL A 326 15.17 -0.04 -23.85
CA VAL A 326 16.49 -0.12 -23.23
C VAL A 326 16.54 0.72 -21.96
N GLY A 327 15.97 1.93 -21.95
CA GLY A 327 15.87 2.77 -20.75
C GLY A 327 15.14 2.05 -19.61
N ILE A 328 13.94 1.53 -19.87
CA ILE A 328 13.14 0.80 -18.85
C ILE A 328 13.88 -0.44 -18.35
N VAL A 329 14.50 -1.21 -19.26
CA VAL A 329 15.24 -2.43 -18.89
C VAL A 329 16.48 -2.09 -18.07
N VAL A 330 17.23 -1.04 -18.45
CA VAL A 330 18.42 -0.60 -17.72
C VAL A 330 18.03 -0.08 -16.34
N ASP A 331 16.97 0.70 -16.22
CA ASP A 331 16.50 1.19 -14.92
C ASP A 331 16.05 0.04 -14.02
N ALA A 332 15.32 -0.96 -14.57
CA ALA A 332 14.95 -2.16 -13.82
C ALA A 332 16.17 -2.99 -13.38
N LEU A 333 17.19 -3.13 -14.25
CA LEU A 333 18.43 -3.82 -13.91
C LEU A 333 19.25 -3.05 -12.86
N ASN A 334 19.25 -1.72 -12.93
CA ASN A 334 19.92 -0.88 -11.94
C ASN A 334 19.25 -1.00 -10.57
N GLU A 335 17.91 -1.02 -10.50
CA GLU A 335 17.19 -1.21 -9.24
C GLU A 335 17.49 -2.58 -8.59
N VAL A 336 17.51 -3.65 -9.39
CA VAL A 336 17.91 -4.99 -8.91
C VAL A 336 19.34 -4.97 -8.38
N ARG A 337 20.26 -4.33 -9.12
CA ARG A 337 21.66 -4.23 -8.72
C ARG A 337 21.84 -3.41 -7.45
N GLU A 338 21.12 -2.31 -7.27
CA GLU A 338 21.14 -1.53 -6.04
C GLU A 338 20.65 -2.35 -4.84
N GLN A 339 19.61 -3.17 -5.01
CA GLN A 339 19.14 -4.09 -3.97
C GLN A 339 20.20 -5.14 -3.61
N GLU A 340 20.86 -5.74 -4.61
CA GLU A 340 21.96 -6.69 -4.39
C GLU A 340 23.15 -6.04 -3.67
N GLU A 341 23.51 -4.80 -4.01
CA GLU A 341 24.58 -4.05 -3.34
C GLU A 341 24.24 -3.74 -1.88
N ILE A 342 22.98 -3.39 -1.57
CA ILE A 342 22.50 -3.19 -0.20
C ILE A 342 22.57 -4.49 0.59
N GLU A 343 22.02 -5.59 0.05
CA GLU A 343 22.01 -6.90 0.70
C GLU A 343 23.43 -7.40 0.97
N HIS A 344 24.33 -7.27 -0.01
CA HIS A 344 25.75 -7.61 0.17
C HIS A 344 26.40 -6.76 1.27
N SER A 345 26.12 -5.46 1.32
CA SER A 345 26.65 -4.57 2.35
C SER A 345 26.16 -4.92 3.76
N ASP A 346 24.92 -5.38 3.89
CA ASP A 346 24.34 -5.78 5.17
C ASP A 346 24.90 -7.13 5.64
N ILE A 347 25.08 -8.09 4.74
CA ILE A 347 25.77 -9.36 5.03
C ILE A 347 27.20 -9.09 5.52
N GLU A 348 27.94 -8.18 4.88
CA GLU A 348 29.31 -7.85 5.26
C GLU A 348 29.39 -7.15 6.64
N ARG A 349 28.40 -6.31 6.96
CA ARG A 349 28.24 -5.73 8.32
C ARG A 349 27.93 -6.79 9.37
N GLU A 350 27.05 -7.74 9.08
CA GLU A 350 26.74 -8.83 10.02
C GLU A 350 27.95 -9.74 10.25
N PHE A 351 28.67 -10.09 9.18
CA PHE A 351 29.89 -10.88 9.25
C PHE A 351 30.96 -10.19 10.11
N SER A 352 31.16 -8.87 9.92
CA SER A 352 32.08 -8.07 10.74
C SER A 352 31.72 -8.09 12.23
N LYS A 353 30.42 -7.98 12.57
CA LYS A 353 29.94 -8.07 13.96
C LYS A 353 30.19 -9.45 14.57
N LEU A 354 29.99 -10.51 13.79
CA LEU A 354 30.26 -11.89 14.22
C LEU A 354 31.75 -12.12 14.49
N GLU A 355 32.64 -11.57 13.66
CA GLU A 355 34.08 -11.64 13.90
C GLU A 355 34.49 -10.93 15.19
N GLU A 356 33.97 -9.73 15.44
CA GLU A 356 34.21 -9.00 16.69
C GLU A 356 33.72 -9.77 17.92
N GLN A 357 32.52 -10.37 17.85
CA GLN A 357 31.98 -11.19 18.92
C GLN A 357 32.84 -12.43 19.18
N LEU A 358 33.25 -13.14 18.13
CA LEU A 358 34.11 -14.31 18.25
C LEU A 358 35.46 -13.95 18.90
N GLU A 359 36.03 -12.79 18.53
CA GLU A 359 37.28 -12.33 19.12
C GLU A 359 37.10 -11.94 20.59
N SER A 360 35.97 -11.32 20.95
CA SER A 360 35.64 -11.02 22.35
C SER A 360 35.51 -12.30 23.20
N VAL A 361 34.85 -13.35 22.69
CA VAL A 361 34.70 -14.64 23.36
C VAL A 361 36.05 -15.32 23.52
N LYS A 362 36.89 -15.33 22.47
CA LYS A 362 38.27 -15.85 22.56
C LYS A 362 39.08 -15.14 23.65
N ARG A 363 38.93 -13.81 23.78
CA ARG A 363 39.60 -13.03 24.84
C ARG A 363 39.07 -13.39 26.24
N LEU A 364 37.76 -13.60 26.40
CA LEU A 364 37.15 -14.02 27.67
C LEU A 364 37.62 -15.42 28.08
N LEU A 365 37.66 -16.38 27.16
CA LEU A 365 38.16 -17.73 27.42
C LEU A 365 39.63 -17.72 27.85
N LYS A 366 40.49 -16.93 27.19
CA LYS A 366 41.89 -16.76 27.62
C LYS A 366 42.01 -16.17 29.03
N LYS A 367 41.18 -15.17 29.37
CA LYS A 367 41.18 -14.57 30.72
C LYS A 367 40.68 -15.55 31.78
N SER A 368 39.67 -16.36 31.49
CA SER A 368 39.18 -17.41 32.38
C SER A 368 40.26 -18.46 32.63
N ALA A 369 40.88 -19.00 31.56
CA ALA A 369 41.95 -19.98 31.69
C ALA A 369 43.12 -19.47 32.55
N ALA A 370 43.55 -18.22 32.33
CA ALA A 370 44.60 -17.59 33.14
C ALA A 370 44.18 -17.37 34.61
N SER A 371 42.89 -17.08 34.87
CA SER A 371 42.37 -16.94 36.24
C SER A 371 42.27 -18.28 36.97
N ASP A 372 42.00 -19.37 36.26
CA ASP A 372 41.89 -20.70 36.85
C ASP A 372 43.28 -21.27 37.19
N GLU A 373 44.28 -21.03 36.32
CA GLU A 373 45.70 -21.32 36.62
C GLU A 373 46.20 -20.55 37.86
N ALA A 374 45.88 -19.26 37.97
CA ALA A 374 46.27 -18.44 39.12
C ALA A 374 45.59 -18.85 40.45
N LYS A 375 44.38 -19.42 40.39
CA LYS A 375 43.68 -19.98 41.57
C LYS A 375 44.24 -21.34 41.97
N SER A 376 44.60 -22.19 41.01
CA SER A 376 45.26 -23.48 41.28
C SER A 376 46.59 -23.27 42.02
N ALA A 377 47.42 -22.34 41.53
CA ALA A 377 48.71 -22.03 42.15
C ALA A 377 48.58 -21.51 43.60
N LYS A 378 47.56 -20.68 43.90
CA LYS A 378 47.31 -20.21 45.27
C LYS A 378 46.76 -21.29 46.21
N SER A 379 46.09 -22.32 45.69
CA SER A 379 45.57 -23.41 46.52
C SER A 379 46.66 -24.37 47.00
N ASP A 380 47.75 -24.51 46.24
CA ASP A 380 48.91 -25.32 46.62
C ASP A 380 49.79 -24.62 47.68
N ASP A 381 49.92 -23.28 47.62
CA ASP A 381 50.67 -22.50 48.61
C ASP A 381 50.02 -22.45 50.01
N THR A 382 48.74 -22.82 50.13
CA THR A 382 48.02 -22.80 51.43
C THR A 382 48.07 -24.15 52.16
N LYS A 383 48.74 -25.16 51.60
CA LYS A 383 48.85 -26.53 52.17
C LYS A 383 50.19 -26.86 52.85
N CYS A 384 51.10 -25.88 53.00
CA CYS A 384 52.35 -26.03 53.75
C CYS A 384 52.27 -25.42 55.15
#